data_AF-A0A529F893-F1
#
_entry.id   AF-A0A529F893-F1
#
_cell.length_a   1.000
_cell.length_b   1.000
_cell.length_c   1.000
_cell.angle_alpha   90.00
_cell.angle_beta   90.00
_cell.angle_gamma   90.00
#
_symmetry.space_group_name_H-M   'P 1'
#
loop_
_entity.id
_entity.type
_entity.pdbx_description
1 polymer ?
#
loop_
_entity_poly.entity_id
_entity_poly.type
_entity_poly.pdbx_seq_one_letter_code
_entity_poly.pdbx_strand_id
1 'polypeptide(L)'
;VGHLGYQPNIEAAERLVRNILPLIRQALPQANVVLAGRSPMPAVRALAGLEGVSLIEDPDDTRPLLAKAHLCLVPLSSGGGTRIKILEAMAFGVP
;
A
#
# COMPACT_ATOMS: atom_id res chain seq x y z
N VAL A 1 3.38 -0.83 1.87
CA VAL A 1 4.45 -0.41 2.80
C VAL A 1 5.22 0.77 2.21
N GLY A 2 5.51 1.83 2.97
CA GLY A 2 6.37 2.94 2.49
C GLY A 2 6.37 4.19 3.37
N HIS A 3 7.03 5.27 2.92
CA HIS A 3 6.94 6.57 3.58
C HIS A 3 5.73 7.35 3.04
N LEU A 4 4.68 7.43 3.84
CA LEU A 4 3.37 7.98 3.48
C LEU A 4 3.28 9.51 3.58
N GLY A 5 4.42 10.17 3.81
CA GLY A 5 4.63 11.62 3.69
C GLY A 5 5.35 12.02 2.40
N TYR A 6 5.85 11.05 1.63
CA TYR A 6 6.53 11.30 0.37
C TYR A 6 5.52 11.31 -0.77
N GLN A 7 5.47 12.40 -1.53
CA GLN A 7 4.45 12.66 -2.55
C GLN A 7 4.19 11.47 -3.51
N PRO A 8 5.21 10.81 -4.10
CA PRO A 8 4.98 9.64 -4.94
C PRO A 8 4.28 8.47 -4.25
N ASN A 9 4.52 8.23 -2.95
CA ASN A 9 3.82 7.18 -2.22
C ASN A 9 2.38 7.58 -1.89
N ILE A 10 2.10 8.87 -1.68
CA ILE A 10 0.74 9.39 -1.50
C ILE A 10 -0.06 9.16 -2.79
N GLU A 11 0.48 9.58 -3.92
CA GLU A 11 -0.13 9.39 -5.25
C GLU A 11 -0.35 7.90 -5.57
N ALA A 12 0.61 7.04 -5.24
CA ALA A 12 0.45 5.60 -5.40
C ALA A 12 -0.63 5.01 -4.51
N ALA A 13 -0.76 5.48 -3.26
CA ALA A 13 -1.83 5.02 -2.36
C ALA A 13 -3.21 5.43 -2.88
N GLU A 14 -3.35 6.68 -3.35
CA GLU A 14 -4.59 7.16 -3.96
C GLU A 14 -4.94 6.40 -5.23
N ARG A 15 -3.96 6.20 -6.14
CA ARG A 15 -4.15 5.42 -7.36
C ARG A 15 -4.54 3.98 -7.07
N LEU A 16 -3.87 3.35 -6.09
CA LEU A 16 -4.18 1.99 -5.66
C LEU A 16 -5.64 1.89 -5.21
N VAL A 17 -6.06 2.74 -4.29
CA VAL A 17 -7.36 2.64 -3.64
C VAL A 17 -8.50 3.12 -4.53
N ARG A 18 -8.31 4.22 -5.27
CA ARG A 18 -9.40 4.86 -6.03
C ARG A 18 -9.54 4.32 -7.45
N ASN A 19 -8.48 3.81 -8.06
CA ASN A 19 -8.50 3.38 -9.46
C ASN A 19 -8.28 1.88 -9.63
N ILE A 20 -7.39 1.28 -8.84
CA ILE A 20 -6.99 -0.13 -9.03
C ILE A 20 -7.86 -1.08 -8.22
N LEU A 21 -8.10 -0.80 -6.94
CA LEU A 21 -8.91 -1.65 -6.06
C LEU A 21 -10.32 -1.92 -6.59
N PRO A 22 -11.06 -0.95 -7.17
CA PRO A 22 -12.37 -1.23 -7.78
C PRO A 22 -12.29 -2.23 -8.93
N LEU A 23 -11.23 -2.18 -9.75
CA LEU A 23 -11.01 -3.12 -10.85
C LEU A 23 -10.67 -4.52 -10.32
N ILE A 24 -9.83 -4.61 -9.29
CA ILE A 24 -9.53 -5.88 -8.61
C ILE A 24 -10.82 -6.49 -8.06
N ARG A 25 -11.69 -5.69 -7.45
CA ARG A 25 -12.96 -6.15 -6.86
C ARG A 25 -13.97 -6.70 -7.87
N GLN A 26 -13.84 -6.38 -9.16
CA GLN A 26 -14.66 -7.01 -10.20
C GLN A 26 -14.37 -8.52 -10.30
N ALA A 27 -13.13 -8.94 -10.07
CA ALA A 27 -12.74 -10.35 -10.08
C ALA A 27 -12.65 -10.96 -8.67
N LEU A 28 -12.30 -10.16 -7.66
CA LEU A 28 -12.10 -10.57 -6.27
C LEU A 28 -12.89 -9.64 -5.33
N PRO A 29 -14.20 -9.85 -5.14
CA PRO A 29 -15.05 -8.94 -4.38
C PRO A 29 -14.60 -8.69 -2.93
N GLN A 30 -13.91 -9.66 -2.33
CA GLN A 30 -13.41 -9.61 -0.94
C GLN A 30 -12.00 -9.02 -0.83
N ALA A 31 -11.45 -8.44 -1.90
CA ALA A 31 -10.12 -7.85 -1.87
C ALA A 31 -10.06 -6.66 -0.91
N ASN A 32 -9.07 -6.71 -0.02
CA ASN A 32 -8.78 -5.67 0.97
C ASN A 32 -7.37 -5.11 0.74
N VAL A 33 -7.16 -3.84 1.09
CA VAL A 33 -5.88 -3.15 0.99
C VAL A 33 -5.41 -2.72 2.37
N VAL A 34 -4.15 -3.03 2.68
CA VAL A 34 -3.46 -2.49 3.85
C VAL A 34 -2.44 -1.46 3.37
N LEU A 35 -2.67 -0.20 3.69
CA LEU A 35 -1.67 0.85 3.59
C LEU A 35 -0.86 0.83 4.89
N ALA A 36 0.45 0.75 4.80
CA ALA A 36 1.30 0.65 5.98
C ALA A 36 2.55 1.51 5.82
N GLY A 37 2.90 2.26 6.87
CA GLY A 37 4.10 3.08 6.82
C GLY A 37 4.07 4.35 7.64
N ARG A 38 5.18 5.08 7.54
CA ARG A 38 5.43 6.25 8.39
C ARG A 38 4.93 7.57 7.81
N SER A 39 4.56 8.48 8.70
CA SER A 39 4.14 9.86 8.39
C SER A 39 2.93 9.95 7.43
N PRO A 40 1.81 9.25 7.67
CA PRO A 40 0.67 9.30 6.77
C PRO A 40 0.03 10.69 6.76
N MET A 41 0.06 11.31 5.58
CA MET A 41 -0.61 12.59 5.33
C MET A 41 -2.13 12.45 5.38
N PRO A 42 -2.88 13.56 5.60
CA PRO A 42 -4.34 13.53 5.67
C PRO A 42 -5.01 12.84 4.48
N ALA A 43 -4.46 13.02 3.27
CA ALA A 43 -4.95 12.33 2.06
C ALA A 43 -4.92 10.80 2.19
N VAL A 44 -3.85 10.24 2.76
CA VAL A 44 -3.70 8.79 2.99
C VAL A 44 -4.63 8.31 4.11
N ARG A 45 -4.74 9.08 5.20
CA ARG A 45 -5.67 8.76 6.31
C ARG A 45 -7.11 8.72 5.84
N ALA A 46 -7.51 9.62 4.95
CA ALA A 46 -8.85 9.64 4.38
C ALA A 46 -9.17 8.36 3.57
N LEU A 47 -8.17 7.69 2.99
CA LEU A 47 -8.38 6.43 2.27
C LEU A 47 -8.80 5.29 3.19
N ALA A 48 -8.39 5.30 4.47
CA ALA A 48 -8.78 4.27 5.43
C ALA A 48 -10.27 4.33 5.83
N GLY A 49 -10.98 5.40 5.45
CA GLY A 49 -12.44 5.47 5.57
C GLY A 49 -13.19 4.75 4.46
N LEU A 50 -12.49 4.24 3.44
CA LEU A 50 -13.10 3.50 2.33
C LEU A 50 -13.22 2.01 2.67
N GLU A 51 -14.27 1.37 2.18
CA GLU A 51 -14.57 -0.03 2.44
C GLU A 51 -13.38 -0.94 2.09
N GLY A 52 -12.98 -1.80 3.03
CA GLY A 52 -11.89 -2.76 2.87
C GLY A 52 -10.49 -2.15 2.70
N VAL A 53 -10.30 -0.90 3.15
CA VAL A 53 -8.99 -0.24 3.21
C VAL A 53 -8.64 0.00 4.67
N SER A 54 -7.46 -0.45 5.10
CA SER A 54 -6.93 -0.17 6.43
C SER A 54 -5.59 0.56 6.35
N LEU A 55 -5.30 1.35 7.38
CA LEU A 55 -4.04 2.05 7.54
C LEU A 55 -3.34 1.58 8.83
N ILE A 56 -2.09 1.16 8.70
CA ILE A 56 -1.19 0.84 9.80
C ILE A 56 -0.09 1.90 9.83
N GLU A 57 -0.19 2.80 10.79
CA GLU A 57 0.74 3.92 10.94
C GLU A 57 1.97 3.49 11.72
N ASP A 58 3.15 3.91 11.25
CA ASP A 58 4.42 3.72 11.93
C ASP A 58 4.61 2.30 12.52
N PRO A 59 4.45 1.23 11.71
CA PRO A 59 4.58 -0.13 12.23
C PRO A 59 6.01 -0.39 12.71
N ASP A 60 6.15 -0.96 13.90
CA ASP A 60 7.43 -1.42 14.45
C ASP A 60 8.11 -2.43 13.52
N ASP A 61 7.30 -3.22 12.80
CA ASP A 61 7.75 -4.26 11.90
C ASP A 61 6.79 -4.45 10.72
N THR A 62 7.34 -4.45 9.51
CA THR A 62 6.60 -4.65 8.26
C THR A 62 6.49 -6.12 7.87
N ARG A 63 7.34 -7.00 8.43
CA ARG A 63 7.40 -8.43 8.11
C ARG A 63 6.06 -9.16 8.36
N PRO A 64 5.36 -8.95 9.50
CA PRO A 64 4.06 -9.59 9.71
C PRO A 64 2.99 -9.12 8.73
N LEU A 65 3.14 -7.93 8.16
CA LEU A 65 2.22 -7.39 7.16
C LEU A 65 2.46 -8.05 5.81
N LEU A 66 3.72 -8.16 5.41
CA LEU A 66 4.13 -8.81 4.18
C LEU A 66 3.80 -10.30 4.21
N ALA A 67 4.10 -11.01 5.30
CA ALA A 67 3.80 -12.45 5.43
C ALA A 67 2.31 -12.81 5.31
N LYS A 68 1.40 -11.85 5.55
CA LYS A 68 -0.06 -12.02 5.41
C LYS A 68 -0.60 -11.50 4.07
N ALA A 69 0.22 -10.82 3.28
CA ALA A 69 -0.20 -10.22 2.02
C ALA A 69 -0.13 -11.24 0.88
N HIS A 70 -1.13 -11.22 0.00
CA HIS A 70 -1.09 -12.01 -1.24
C HIS A 70 -0.28 -11.31 -2.35
N LEU A 71 -0.24 -9.98 -2.34
CA LEU A 71 0.37 -9.13 -3.37
C LEU A 71 0.94 -7.84 -2.76
N CYS A 72 2.04 -7.34 -3.32
CA CYS A 72 2.60 -6.03 -2.99
C CYS A 72 2.48 -5.07 -4.18
N LEU A 73 1.47 -4.20 -4.16
CA LEU A 73 1.23 -3.27 -5.25
C LEU A 73 2.06 -1.99 -5.10
N VAL A 74 2.83 -1.66 -6.15
CA VAL A 74 3.68 -0.45 -6.22
C VAL A 74 3.30 0.41 -7.44
N PRO A 75 2.10 1.04 -7.48
CA PRO A 75 1.60 1.79 -8.63
C PRO A 75 2.20 3.21 -8.70
N LEU A 76 3.53 3.31 -8.63
CA LEU A 76 4.25 4.58 -8.69
C LEU A 76 4.30 5.08 -10.14
N SER A 77 3.97 6.35 -10.34
CA SER A 77 4.12 7.05 -11.63
C SER A 77 5.37 7.96 -11.67
N SER A 78 6.01 8.18 -10.53
CA SER A 78 7.10 9.15 -10.35
C SER A 78 7.98 8.80 -9.13
N GLY A 79 9.02 9.60 -8.88
CA GLY A 79 9.93 9.48 -7.74
C GLY A 79 11.20 8.68 -8.03
N GLY A 80 12.29 9.00 -7.32
CA GLY A 80 13.60 8.35 -7.48
C GLY A 80 13.95 7.38 -6.35
N GLY A 81 15.14 6.78 -6.43
CA GLY A 81 15.70 5.88 -5.41
C GLY A 81 15.25 4.42 -5.51
N THR A 82 15.98 3.54 -4.84
CA THR A 82 15.72 2.09 -4.83
C THR A 82 14.38 1.80 -4.17
N ARG A 83 13.55 0.98 -4.83
CA ARG A 83 12.25 0.55 -4.31
C ARG A 83 12.44 -0.62 -3.34
N ILE A 84 13.02 -0.35 -2.17
CA ILE A 84 13.31 -1.37 -1.14
C ILE A 84 12.07 -2.19 -0.82
N LYS A 85 10.88 -1.58 -0.79
CA LYS A 85 9.59 -2.27 -0.61
C LYS A 85 9.31 -3.43 -1.56
N ILE A 86 9.86 -3.41 -2.78
CA ILE A 86 9.74 -4.52 -3.74
C ILE A 86 10.63 -5.67 -3.28
N LEU A 87 11.89 -5.39 -2.93
CA LEU A 87 12.83 -6.40 -2.43
C LEU A 87 12.35 -7.03 -1.12
N GLU A 88 11.79 -6.22 -0.22
CA GLU A 88 11.16 -6.69 1.01
C GLU A 88 10.00 -7.64 0.69
N ALA A 89 9.08 -7.28 -0.21
CA ALA A 89 7.98 -8.15 -0.62
C ALA A 89 8.46 -9.48 -1.20
N MET A 90 9.45 -9.43 -2.11
CA MET A 90 10.04 -10.63 -2.73
C MET A 90 10.69 -11.55 -1.68
N ALA A 91 11.35 -10.99 -0.67
CA ALA A 91 11.93 -11.77 0.43
C ALA A 91 10.89 -12.55 1.25
N PHE A 92 9.63 -12.10 1.24
CA PHE A 92 8.50 -12.78 1.88
C PHE A 92 7.67 -13.62 0.91
N GLY A 93 8.12 -13.82 -0.32
CA GLY A 93 7.38 -14.57 -1.34
C GLY A 93 6.10 -13.87 -1.79
N VAL A 94 6.01 -12.56 -1.60
CA VAL A 94 4.86 -11.73 -2.01
C VAL A 94 5.16 -11.14 -3.40
N PRO A 95 4.41 -11.53 -4.44
CA PRO A 95 4.59 -11.00 -5.79
C PRO A 95 4.19 -9.53 -5.93
#